data_AF-A0A0D8HW38-F1
#
_entry.id   AF-A0A0D8HW38-F1
#
_cell.length_a   1.000
_cell.length_b   1.000
_cell.length_c   1.000
_cell.angle_alpha   90.00
_cell.angle_beta   90.00
_cell.angle_gamma   90.00
#
_symmetry.space_group_name_H-M   'P 1'
#
loop_
_entity.id
_entity.type
_entity.pdbx_description
1 polymer ?
#
loop_
_entity_poly.entity_id
_entity_poly.type
_entity_poly.pdbx_seq_one_letter_code
_entity_poly.pdbx_strand_id
1 'polypeptide(L)'
;MSTWFESTPESEALLAEERLVLAATELVYEAMEKRGVSKKELAQRLNIRPTEISQRLKGTRNMTLRSLAAMLHQLDASVDLSLCIQGSEPARSNIRQTSQVSGNVGAQYTRRPPLRAISGAAA
;
A
#
# COMPACT_ATOMS: atom_id res chain seq x y z
N MET A 1 29.52 -14.40 27.85
CA MET A 1 28.88 -13.83 26.65
C MET A 1 27.91 -12.77 27.13
N SER A 2 28.13 -11.52 26.75
CA SER A 2 27.38 -10.38 27.25
C SER A 2 25.89 -10.54 26.90
N THR A 3 25.02 -10.32 27.88
CA THR A 3 23.58 -10.21 27.72
C THR A 3 23.29 -8.96 26.88
N TRP A 4 23.36 -9.09 25.56
CA TRP A 4 22.93 -8.06 24.63
C TRP A 4 21.41 -8.17 24.49
N PHE A 5 20.70 -7.15 24.98
CA PHE A 5 19.25 -6.93 24.90
C PHE A 5 18.38 -7.86 25.77
N GLU A 6 17.98 -7.36 26.95
CA GLU A 6 16.88 -7.94 27.73
C GLU A 6 15.57 -7.36 27.23
N SER A 7 14.63 -8.21 26.81
CA SER A 7 13.27 -7.78 26.47
C SER A 7 12.48 -7.55 27.75
N THR A 8 12.41 -6.28 28.16
CA THR A 8 11.52 -5.83 29.24
C THR A 8 10.19 -5.34 28.66
N PRO A 9 9.09 -5.33 29.43
CA PRO A 9 7.81 -4.78 28.98
C PRO A 9 7.91 -3.34 28.44
N GLU A 10 8.78 -2.53 29.04
CA GLU A 10 9.05 -1.15 28.59
C GLU A 10 9.74 -1.13 27.22
N SER A 11 10.71 -2.02 26.99
CA SER A 11 11.40 -2.14 25.71
C SER A 11 10.46 -2.62 24.59
N GLU A 12 9.51 -3.50 24.91
CA GLU A 12 8.50 -3.99 23.96
C GLU A 12 7.49 -2.90 23.60
N ALA A 13 7.04 -2.12 24.59
CA ALA A 13 6.15 -0.99 24.36
C ALA A 13 6.81 0.07 23.46
N LEU A 14 8.05 0.44 23.76
CA LEU A 14 8.83 1.38 22.93
C LEU A 14 8.99 0.86 21.50
N LEU A 15 9.30 -0.42 21.33
CA LEU A 15 9.42 -1.03 20.01
C LEU A 15 8.10 -1.01 19.23
N ALA A 16 6.96 -1.19 19.91
CA ALA A 16 5.65 -1.08 19.28
C ALA A 16 5.37 0.34 18.77
N GLU A 17 5.73 1.37 19.54
CA GLU A 17 5.64 2.77 19.13
C GLU A 17 6.52 3.07 17.91
N GLU A 18 7.80 2.70 17.97
CA GLU A 18 8.77 2.92 16.89
C GLU A 18 8.37 2.21 15.59
N ARG A 19 7.81 1.00 15.68
CA ARG A 19 7.28 0.28 14.50
C ARG A 19 6.16 1.06 13.82
N LEU A 20 5.23 1.63 14.58
CA LEU A 20 4.13 2.41 14.01
C LEU A 20 4.62 3.72 13.40
N VAL A 21 5.53 4.42 14.09
CA VAL A 21 6.13 5.66 13.58
C VAL A 21 6.88 5.38 12.28
N LEU A 22 7.71 4.35 12.24
CA LEU A 22 8.45 3.95 11.05
C LEU A 22 7.50 3.67 9.88
N ALA A 23 6.52 2.78 10.07
CA ALA A 23 5.55 2.43 9.03
C ALA A 23 4.80 3.66 8.50
N ALA A 24 4.35 4.54 9.39
CA ALA A 24 3.67 5.77 8.99
C ALA A 24 4.59 6.72 8.20
N THR A 25 5.86 6.84 8.57
CA THR A 25 6.81 7.69 7.83
C THR A 25 7.17 7.11 6.47
N GLU A 26 7.35 5.79 6.37
CA GLU A 26 7.61 5.08 5.11
C GLU A 26 6.47 5.28 4.12
N LEU A 27 5.21 5.19 4.56
CA LEU A 27 4.05 5.48 3.71
C LEU A 27 4.08 6.90 3.12
N VAL A 28 4.51 7.89 3.92
CA VAL A 28 4.64 9.26 3.42
C VAL A 28 5.78 9.37 2.41
N TYR A 29 6.93 8.75 2.67
CA TYR A 29 8.05 8.74 1.72
C TYR A 29 7.70 8.04 0.41
N GLU A 30 7.03 6.90 0.47
CA GLU A 30 6.58 6.15 -0.70
C GLU A 30 5.59 6.99 -1.52
N ALA A 31 4.63 7.66 -0.87
CA ALA A 31 3.70 8.55 -1.55
C ALA A 31 4.42 9.75 -2.20
N MET A 32 5.40 10.34 -1.51
CA MET A 32 6.23 11.42 -2.05
C MET A 32 7.01 10.98 -3.29
N GLU A 33 7.65 9.80 -3.24
CA GLU A 33 8.40 9.24 -4.35
C GLU A 33 7.49 8.98 -5.56
N LYS A 34 6.36 8.29 -5.36
CA LYS A 34 5.39 8.00 -6.43
C LYS A 34 4.81 9.24 -7.09
N ARG A 35 4.71 10.36 -6.35
CA ARG A 35 4.21 11.64 -6.86
C ARG A 35 5.30 12.61 -7.32
N GLY A 36 6.58 12.26 -7.13
CA GLY A 36 7.70 13.15 -7.42
C GLY A 36 7.73 14.43 -6.57
N VAL A 37 7.17 14.40 -5.35
CA VAL A 37 7.04 15.56 -4.47
C VAL A 37 8.18 15.62 -3.46
N SER A 38 8.88 16.75 -3.38
CA SER A 38 9.94 16.95 -2.38
C SER A 38 9.39 17.30 -0.98
N LYS A 39 10.18 17.11 0.08
CA LYS A 39 9.77 17.53 1.46
C LYS A 39 9.44 19.02 1.53
N LYS A 40 10.20 19.84 0.81
CA LYS A 40 10.01 21.29 0.74
C LYS A 40 8.66 21.62 0.11
N GLU A 41 8.32 20.95 -0.97
CA GLU A 41 7.06 21.15 -1.67
C GLU A 41 5.87 20.65 -0.85
N LEU A 42 5.98 19.49 -0.19
CA LEU A 42 4.96 19.01 0.74
C LEU A 42 4.71 20.02 1.88
N ALA A 43 5.77 20.62 2.44
CA ALA A 43 5.65 21.66 3.45
C ALA A 43 4.92 22.90 2.91
N GLN A 44 5.21 23.30 1.67
CA GLN A 44 4.53 24.42 1.00
C GLN A 44 3.04 24.13 0.78
N ARG A 45 2.70 22.93 0.28
CA ARG A 45 1.30 22.48 0.09
C ARG A 45 0.49 22.51 1.40
N LEU A 46 1.13 22.18 2.51
CA LEU A 46 0.52 22.19 3.84
C LEU A 46 0.58 23.55 4.55
N ASN A 47 1.20 24.56 3.95
CA ASN A 47 1.44 25.88 4.55
C ASN A 47 2.13 25.79 5.93
N ILE A 48 3.15 24.94 6.06
CA ILE A 48 3.96 24.81 7.28
C ILE A 48 5.46 24.92 6.98
N ARG A 49 6.26 25.07 8.04
CA ARG A 49 7.72 25.16 7.91
C ARG A 49 8.32 23.81 7.45
N PRO A 50 9.32 23.80 6.53
CA PRO A 50 10.01 22.57 6.13
C PRO A 50 10.66 21.79 7.28
N THR A 51 11.05 22.50 8.34
CA THR A 51 11.58 21.90 9.57
C THR A 51 10.54 21.03 10.27
N GLU A 52 9.27 21.42 10.26
CA GLU A 52 8.17 20.65 10.87
C GLU A 52 7.95 19.32 10.15
N ILE A 53 7.94 19.32 8.82
CA ILE A 53 7.89 18.08 8.02
C ILE A 53 9.10 17.21 8.32
N SER A 54 10.29 17.80 8.36
CA SER A 54 11.52 17.05 8.62
C SER A 54 11.54 16.41 10.01
N GLN A 55 11.06 17.10 11.04
CA GLN A 55 10.98 16.55 12.40
C GLN A 55 9.96 15.43 12.52
N ARG A 56 8.79 15.56 11.87
CA ARG A 56 7.78 14.49 11.83
C ARG A 56 8.32 13.24 11.13
N LEU A 57 8.95 13.41 9.97
CA LEU A 57 9.48 12.30 9.16
C LEU A 57 10.77 11.69 9.70
N LYS A 58 11.41 12.30 10.70
CA LYS A 58 12.55 11.74 11.41
C LYS A 58 12.15 10.99 12.69
N GLY A 59 10.86 11.01 13.06
CA GLY A 59 10.40 10.47 14.34
C GLY A 59 10.76 11.33 15.57
N THR A 60 11.57 12.40 15.42
CA THR A 60 11.98 13.26 16.55
C THR A 60 10.82 14.05 17.16
N ARG A 61 9.70 14.16 16.44
CA ARG A 61 8.49 14.79 16.93
C ARG A 61 7.30 13.88 16.65
N ASN A 62 6.48 13.65 17.68
CA ASN A 62 5.29 12.84 17.56
C ASN A 62 4.36 13.39 16.45
N MET A 63 3.93 12.49 15.58
CA MET A 63 3.05 12.77 14.46
C MET A 63 1.63 12.33 14.83
N THR A 64 0.66 13.23 14.69
CA THR A 64 -0.75 12.88 14.87
C THR A 64 -1.29 12.17 13.63
N LEU A 65 -2.33 11.34 13.81
CA LEU A 65 -3.07 10.77 12.67
C LEU A 65 -3.66 11.85 11.75
N ARG A 66 -4.08 12.99 12.29
CA ARG A 66 -4.53 14.13 11.47
C ARG A 66 -3.42 14.67 10.57
N SER A 67 -2.21 14.81 11.09
CA SER A 67 -1.07 15.27 10.28
C SER A 67 -0.63 14.24 9.25
N LEU A 68 -0.69 12.94 9.57
CA LEU A 68 -0.44 11.88 8.60
C LEU A 68 -1.45 11.94 7.44
N ALA A 69 -2.75 11.98 7.78
CA ALA A 69 -3.81 12.07 6.79
C ALA A 69 -3.70 13.34 5.92
N ALA A 70 -3.38 14.49 6.52
CA ALA A 70 -3.18 15.73 5.78
C ALA A 70 -2.01 15.64 4.79
N MET A 71 -0.88 15.02 5.19
CA MET A 71 0.26 14.81 4.29
C MET A 71 -0.10 13.89 3.13
N LEU A 72 -0.72 12.74 3.42
CA LEU A 72 -1.13 11.78 2.38
C LEU A 72 -2.16 12.39 1.42
N HIS A 73 -3.11 13.18 1.94
CA HIS A 73 -4.09 13.86 1.11
C HIS A 73 -3.44 14.85 0.12
N GLN A 74 -2.43 15.62 0.55
CA GLN A 74 -1.67 16.52 -0.34
C GLN A 74 -0.80 15.77 -1.37
N LEU A 75 -0.67 14.46 -1.22
CA LEU A 75 0.04 13.54 -2.12
C LEU A 75 -0.93 12.64 -2.91
N ASP A 76 -2.23 12.97 -2.92
CA ASP A 76 -3.29 12.18 -3.57
C ASP A 76 -3.23 10.70 -3.15
N ALA A 77 -3.00 10.46 -1.86
CA ALA A 77 -2.87 9.15 -1.25
C ALA A 77 -3.74 9.05 0.01
N SER A 78 -4.07 7.82 0.39
CA SER A 78 -4.77 7.48 1.63
C SER A 78 -4.10 6.26 2.27
N VAL A 79 -4.39 6.04 3.56
CA VAL A 79 -3.92 4.87 4.29
C VAL A 79 -5.13 4.10 4.81
N ASP A 80 -5.08 2.78 4.66
CA ASP A 80 -6.03 1.86 5.28
C ASP A 80 -5.41 1.26 6.54
N LEU A 81 -6.17 1.23 7.63
CA LEU A 81 -5.72 0.68 8.90
C LEU A 81 -6.38 -0.68 9.15
N SER A 82 -5.58 -1.67 9.50
CA SER A 82 -6.03 -3.00 9.88
C SER A 82 -5.54 -3.33 11.28
N LEU A 83 -6.41 -3.97 12.07
CA LEU A 83 -6.09 -4.42 13.42
C LEU A 83 -5.47 -5.82 13.37
N CYS A 84 -4.34 -6.00 14.06
CA CYS A 84 -3.72 -7.30 14.28
C CYS A 84 -3.63 -7.57 15.79
N ILE A 85 -4.05 -8.75 16.22
CA ILE A 85 -3.85 -9.22 17.60
C ILE A 85 -2.48 -9.90 17.66
N GLN A 86 -1.59 -9.38 18.51
CA GLN A 86 -0.29 -10.00 18.72
C GLN A 86 -0.48 -11.37 19.39
N GLY A 87 0.14 -12.41 18.84
CA GLY A 87 0.06 -13.78 19.39
C GLY A 87 -1.12 -14.63 18.88
N SER A 88 -2.03 -14.09 18.05
CA SER A 88 -2.88 -14.95 17.23
C SER A 88 -2.06 -15.36 16.01
N GLU A 89 -1.61 -16.61 15.95
CA GLU A 89 -1.11 -17.15 14.68
C GLU A 89 -2.16 -16.82 13.60
N PRO A 90 -1.81 -16.10 12.52
CA PRO A 90 -2.75 -15.93 11.43
C PRO A 90 -3.06 -17.36 10.96
N ALA A 91 -4.31 -17.79 11.14
CA ALA A 91 -4.79 -19.08 10.68
C ALA A 91 -4.32 -19.20 9.23
N ARG A 92 -3.33 -20.08 9.02
CA ARG A 92 -2.56 -20.23 7.78
C ARG A 92 -3.54 -20.12 6.62
N SER A 93 -3.58 -18.97 5.96
CA SER A 93 -4.49 -18.80 4.83
C SER A 93 -3.88 -19.60 3.70
N ASN A 94 -4.50 -20.74 3.44
CA ASN A 94 -4.14 -21.67 2.40
C ASN A 94 -3.88 -20.87 1.12
N ILE A 95 -2.64 -20.97 0.62
CA ILE A 95 -2.24 -20.46 -0.68
C ILE A 95 -3.24 -21.02 -1.71
N ARG A 96 -4.22 -20.21 -2.12
CA ARG A 96 -4.88 -20.40 -3.41
C ARG A 96 -3.98 -19.71 -4.43
N GLN A 97 -2.96 -20.44 -4.86
CA GLN A 97 -2.36 -20.27 -6.17
C GLN A 97 -3.48 -20.38 -7.21
N THR A 98 -4.13 -19.27 -7.55
CA THR A 98 -4.72 -19.15 -8.88
C THR A 98 -3.61 -18.71 -9.81
N SER A 99 -2.76 -19.67 -10.13
CA SER A 99 -1.88 -19.61 -11.29
C SER A 99 -2.79 -19.57 -12.53
N GLN A 100 -3.21 -18.39 -12.96
CA GLN A 100 -3.52 -18.19 -14.37
C GLN A 100 -2.27 -17.59 -15.02
N VAL A 101 -1.37 -18.50 -15.38
CA VAL A 101 -0.26 -18.24 -16.27
C VAL A 101 -0.84 -17.94 -17.65
N SER A 102 -0.48 -16.76 -18.13
CA SER A 102 -0.51 -16.31 -19.52
C SER A 102 0.07 -17.36 -20.47
N GLY A 103 -0.65 -17.68 -21.54
CA GLY A 103 -0.08 -18.39 -22.69
C GLY A 103 -1.09 -19.13 -23.56
N ASN A 104 -1.80 -18.43 -24.44
CA ASN A 104 -2.08 -19.02 -25.76
C ASN A 104 -2.17 -17.93 -26.83
N VAL A 105 -1.00 -17.59 -27.39
CA VAL A 105 -0.89 -16.91 -28.68
C VAL A 105 -0.99 -18.00 -29.75
N GLY A 106 -2.07 -17.99 -30.54
CA GLY A 106 -2.11 -18.77 -31.78
C GLY A 106 -3.44 -19.45 -32.09
N ALA A 107 -4.41 -18.70 -32.61
CA ALA A 107 -5.38 -19.27 -33.55
C ALA A 107 -5.77 -18.20 -34.57
N GLN A 108 -5.16 -18.33 -35.74
CA GLN A 108 -5.29 -17.47 -36.90
C GLN A 108 -6.64 -17.71 -37.61
N TYR A 109 -7.14 -16.60 -38.18
CA TYR A 109 -7.85 -16.46 -39.45
C TYR A 109 -8.88 -17.50 -39.93
N THR A 110 -10.06 -16.94 -40.21
CA THR A 110 -11.04 -17.26 -41.28
C THR A 110 -11.73 -18.61 -41.30
N ARG A 111 -13.06 -18.54 -41.14
CA ARG A 111 -14.04 -19.03 -42.13
C ARG A 111 -15.43 -18.47 -41.83
N ARG A 112 -15.81 -17.40 -42.53
CA ARG A 112 -17.21 -17.12 -42.86
C ARG A 112 -17.50 -17.96 -44.12
N PRO A 113 -18.50 -18.86 -44.09
CA PRO A 113 -19.69 -18.61 -44.92
C PRO A 113 -20.96 -19.35 -44.39
N PRO A 114 -22.11 -19.33 -45.10
CA PRO A 114 -22.78 -18.19 -45.72
C PRO A 114 -24.21 -18.00 -45.18
N LEU A 115 -24.81 -16.88 -45.57
CA LEU A 115 -26.20 -16.51 -45.36
C LEU A 115 -27.16 -17.57 -45.92
N ARG A 116 -28.14 -18.02 -45.12
CA ARG A 116 -29.23 -18.86 -45.59
C ARG A 116 -30.40 -17.97 -46.03
N ALA A 117 -30.51 -17.75 -47.34
CA ALA A 117 -31.65 -17.12 -47.99
C ALA A 117 -32.77 -18.16 -48.22
N ILE A 118 -34.00 -17.78 -47.83
CA ILE A 118 -35.31 -18.06 -48.46
C ILE A 118 -35.45 -19.22 -49.47
N SER A 119 -36.38 -20.15 -49.20
CA SER A 119 -37.48 -20.56 -50.10
C SER A 119 -38.21 -21.84 -49.63
N GLY A 120 -39.53 -21.74 -49.40
CA GLY A 120 -40.55 -22.51 -50.11
C GLY A 120 -40.82 -24.01 -49.80
N ALA A 121 -42.01 -24.22 -49.22
CA ALA A 121 -43.10 -25.07 -49.73
C ALA A 121 -43.10 -26.61 -49.63
N ALA A 122 -44.25 -27.09 -49.14
CA ALA A 122 -45.06 -28.25 -49.55
C ALA A 122 -44.63 -29.68 -49.14
N ALA A 123 -45.41 -30.29 -48.26
CA ALA A 123 -46.42 -31.30 -48.62
C ALA A 123 -47.43 -31.46 -47.48
#